data_AF-A0A926SW98-F1
#
_entry.id   AF-A0A926SW98-F1
#
_cell.length_a   1.000
_cell.length_b   1.000
_cell.length_c   1.000
_cell.angle_alpha   90.00
_cell.angle_beta   90.00
_cell.angle_gamma   90.00
#
_symmetry.space_group_name_H-M   'P 1'
#
loop_
_entity.id
_entity.type
_entity.pdbx_description
1 polymer ?
#
loop_
_entity_poly.entity_id
_entity_poly.type
_entity_poly.pdbx_seq_one_letter_code
_entity_poly.pdbx_strand_id
1 'polypeptide(L)' 'MSKQSANQFLEAAAQDTDLREKFQAADEPQQFIEVASDLGYSFTTEELKDVVTEHSKGVKMRRKTGVWPWLRTVRWM' A
#
# COMPACT_ATOMS: atom_id res chain seq x y z
N MET A 1 11.04 1.26 -13.72
CA MET A 1 10.57 1.08 -12.32
C MET A 1 9.18 1.64 -12.28
N SER A 2 8.20 0.78 -12.06
CA SER A 2 6.82 1.06 -12.44
C SER A 2 5.93 1.16 -11.20
N LYS A 3 5.35 2.35 -10.99
CA LYS A 3 4.19 2.61 -10.12
C LYS A 3 3.08 1.56 -10.25
N GLN A 4 3.02 0.90 -11.41
CA GLN A 4 2.14 -0.22 -11.70
C GLN A 4 2.29 -1.38 -10.71
N SER A 5 3.51 -1.75 -10.28
CA SER A 5 3.74 -2.80 -9.28
C SER A 5 3.16 -2.42 -7.93
N ALA A 6 3.36 -1.17 -7.51
CA ALA A 6 2.79 -0.65 -6.27
C ALA A 6 1.25 -0.62 -6.33
N ASN A 7 0.67 -0.29 -7.49
CA ASN A 7 -0.78 -0.28 -7.66
C ASN A 7 -1.38 -1.70 -7.63
N GLN A 8 -0.78 -2.64 -8.35
CA GLN A 8 -1.19 -4.05 -8.32
C GLN A 8 -1.07 -4.66 -6.92
N PHE A 9 -0.02 -4.30 -6.18
CA PHE A 9 0.16 -4.70 -4.80
C PHE A 9 -0.93 -4.15 -3.87
N LEU A 10 -1.30 -2.87 -4.02
CA LEU A 10 -2.39 -2.26 -3.24
C LEU A 10 -3.75 -2.88 -3.58
N GLU A 11 -3.99 -3.21 -4.85
CA GLU A 11 -5.20 -3.93 -5.27
C GLU A 11 -5.24 -5.35 -4.70
N ALA A 12 -4.12 -6.08 -4.74
CA ALA A 12 -4.00 -7.40 -4.12
C ALA A 12 -4.24 -7.31 -2.61
N ALA A 13 -3.60 -6.37 -1.93
CA ALA A 13 -3.77 -6.13 -0.49
C ALA A 13 -5.20 -5.70 -0.11
N ALA A 14 -5.94 -5.10 -1.03
CA ALA A 14 -7.34 -4.73 -0.82
C ALA A 14 -8.30 -5.93 -0.94
N GLN A 15 -7.92 -6.96 -1.71
CA GLN A 15 -8.71 -8.18 -1.91
C GLN A 15 -8.33 -9.28 -0.92
N ASP A 16 -7.05 -9.41 -0.59
CA ASP A 16 -6.52 -10.40 0.34
C ASP A 16 -6.57 -9.91 1.79
N THR A 17 -7.35 -10.62 2.61
CA THR A 17 -7.51 -10.27 4.03
C THR A 17 -6.23 -10.59 4.83
N ASP A 18 -5.52 -11.66 4.47
CA ASP A 18 -4.26 -12.06 5.12
C ASP A 18 -3.14 -11.05 4.87
N LEU A 19 -3.03 -10.55 3.62
CA LEU A 19 -2.19 -9.39 3.32
C LEU A 19 -2.62 -8.21 4.19
N ARG A 20 -3.90 -7.87 4.20
CA ARG A 20 -4.39 -6.70 4.94
C ARG A 20 -4.09 -6.74 6.44
N GLU A 21 -4.03 -7.91 7.06
CA GLU A 21 -3.60 -8.09 8.45
C GLU A 21 -2.09 -7.90 8.62
N LYS A 22 -1.27 -8.54 7.77
CA LYS A 22 0.20 -8.33 7.75
C LYS A 22 0.57 -6.86 7.56
N PHE A 23 -0.22 -6.15 6.78
CA PHE A 23 -0.05 -4.74 6.51
C PHE A 23 -0.53 -3.82 7.64
N GLN A 24 -1.55 -4.22 8.39
CA GLN A 24 -1.93 -3.51 9.62
C GLN A 24 -0.86 -3.65 10.71
N ALA A 25 -0.10 -4.74 10.69
CA ALA A 25 1.03 -4.94 11.60
C ALA A 25 2.30 -4.20 11.16
N ALA A 26 2.37 -3.76 9.91
CA ALA A 26 3.47 -2.95 9.40
C ALA A 26 3.16 -1.46 9.65
N ASP A 27 4.03 -0.76 10.38
CA ASP A 27 3.89 0.67 10.66
C ASP A 27 4.81 1.51 9.76
N GLU A 28 5.85 0.89 9.21
CA GLU A 28 6.92 1.57 8.49
C GLU A 28 6.90 1.28 6.98
N PRO A 29 7.10 2.31 6.12
CA PRO A 29 7.13 2.18 4.67
C PRO A 29 8.10 1.09 4.18
N GLN A 30 9.20 0.86 4.89
CA GLN A 30 10.22 -0.15 4.56
C GLN A 30 9.70 -1.59 4.72
N GLN A 31 8.92 -1.87 5.76
CA GLN A 31 8.34 -3.20 5.99
C GLN A 31 7.39 -3.59 4.84
N PHE A 32 6.71 -2.61 4.23
CA PHE A 32 5.88 -2.87 3.05
C PHE A 32 6.68 -3.25 1.83
N ILE A 33 7.88 -2.67 1.66
CA ILE A 33 8.79 -3.03 0.56
C ILE A 33 9.26 -4.47 0.75
N GLU A 34 9.53 -4.89 1.98
CA GLU A 34 9.92 -6.26 2.30
C GLU A 34 8.78 -7.24 1.99
N VAL A 35 7.56 -6.96 2.47
CA VAL A 35 6.37 -7.78 2.18
C VAL A 35 6.06 -7.82 0.68
N ALA A 36 6.17 -6.68 0.00
CA ALA A 36 6.02 -6.59 -1.44
C ALA A 36 7.05 -7.43 -2.19
N SER A 37 8.31 -7.32 -1.79
CA SER A 37 9.43 -8.05 -2.40
C SER A 37 9.28 -9.55 -2.21
N ASP A 38 8.80 -10.00 -1.04
CA ASP A 38 8.46 -11.41 -0.77
C ASP A 38 7.37 -11.93 -1.71
N LEU A 39 6.39 -11.08 -2.03
CA LEU A 39 5.32 -11.38 -2.97
C LEU A 39 5.73 -11.21 -4.45
N GLY A 40 6.99 -10.86 -4.72
CA GLY A 40 7.50 -10.65 -6.08
C GLY A 40 7.22 -9.27 -6.69
N TYR A 41 6.72 -8.33 -5.90
CA TYR A 41 6.56 -6.93 -6.29
C TYR A 41 7.81 -6.14 -5.94
N SER A 42 8.38 -5.46 -6.92
CA SER A 42 9.51 -4.54 -6.71
C SER A 42 9.08 -3.11 -6.98
N PHE A 43 9.07 -2.27 -5.95
CA PHE A 43 8.82 -0.83 -6.01
C PHE A 43 9.52 -0.13 -4.85
N THR A 44 9.67 1.20 -4.91
CA THR A 44 10.27 1.99 -3.82
C THR A 44 9.22 2.61 -2.90
N THR A 45 9.64 3.06 -1.71
CA THR A 45 8.78 3.76 -0.75
C THR A 45 8.21 5.06 -1.34
N GLU A 46 8.97 5.72 -2.21
CA GLU A 46 8.54 6.91 -2.95
C GLU A 46 7.43 6.59 -3.95
N GLU A 47 7.56 5.49 -4.70
CA GLU A 47 6.51 5.04 -5.62
C GLU A 47 5.24 4.66 -4.87
N LEU A 48 5.37 3.96 -3.73
CA LEU A 48 4.24 3.64 -2.88
C LEU A 48 3.57 4.92 -2.36
N LYS A 49 4.35 5.88 -1.85
CA LYS A 49 3.85 7.17 -1.36
C LYS A 49 3.14 7.94 -2.46
N ASP A 50 3.67 7.93 -3.68
CA ASP A 50 3.08 8.60 -4.84
C ASP A 50 1.75 7.96 -5.21
N VAL A 51 1.67 6.63 -5.31
CA VAL A 51 0.42 5.90 -5.59
C VAL A 51 -0.61 6.12 -4.48
N VAL A 52 -0.18 6.08 -3.21
CA VAL A 52 -1.05 6.36 -2.05
C VAL A 52 -1.57 7.80 -2.09
N THR A 53 -0.73 8.76 -2.48
CA THR A 53 -1.08 10.17 -2.60
C THR A 53 -2.01 10.42 -3.79
N GLU A 54 -1.74 9.82 -4.94
CA GLU A 54 -2.57 9.85 -6.16
C GLU A 54 -3.96 9.30 -5.88
N HIS A 55 -4.04 8.11 -5.29
CA HIS A 55 -5.31 7.51 -4.91
C HIS A 55 -6.01 8.32 -3.80
N SER A 56 -5.26 8.90 -2.84
CA SER A 56 -5.86 9.78 -1.82
C SER A 56 -6.42 11.07 -2.41
N LYS A 57 -5.77 11.64 -3.44
CA LYS A 57 -6.22 12.85 -4.15
C LYS A 57 -7.37 12.57 -5.13
N GLY A 58 -7.38 11.40 -5.77
CA GLY A 58 -8.37 11.03 -6.79
C GLY A 58 -9.68 10.43 -6.25
N VAL A 59 -9.71 9.96 -5.01
CA VAL A 59 -10.89 9.28 -4.45
C VAL A 59 -11.87 10.29 -3.83
N LYS A 60 -12.85 10.72 -4.64
CA LYS A 60 -14.04 11.46 -4.16
C LYS A 60 -14.92 10.65 -3.19
N MET A 61 -14.74 9.34 -3.08
CA MET A 61 -15.57 8.45 -2.25
C MET A 61 -14.70 7.58 -1.36
N ARG A 62 -14.45 8.03 -0.13
CA ARG A 62 -13.72 7.29 0.92
C ARG A 62 -14.46 5.99 1.22
N ARG A 63 -14.16 4.91 0.50
CA ARG A 63 -14.64 3.58 0.90
C ARG A 63 -13.95 3.23 2.22
N LYS A 64 -14.73 2.93 3.25
CA LYS A 64 -14.23 2.49 4.57
C LYS A 64 -13.61 1.09 4.54
N THR A 65 -13.55 0.46 3.37
CA THR A 65 -13.14 -0.94 3.16
C THR A 65 -11.85 -1.00 2.36
N GLY A 66 -10.97 -1.94 2.72
CA GLY A 66 -9.67 -2.16 2.08
C GLY A 66 -8.48 -1.58 2.87
N VAL A 67 -7.39 -1.33 2.16
CA VAL A 67 -6.06 -0.94 2.69
C VAL A 67 -5.96 0.50 3.17
N TRP A 68 -6.94 1.35 2.81
CA TRP A 68 -7.00 2.78 3.13
C TRP A 68 -6.86 3.16 4.62
N PRO A 69 -7.45 2.44 5.59
CA PRO A 69 -7.27 2.74 7.00
C PRO A 69 -5.82 2.61 7.45
N TRP A 70 -5.09 1.64 6.89
CA TRP A 70 -3.67 1.43 7.22
C TRP A 70 -2.80 2.50 6.55
N LEU A 71 -3.07 2.91 5.31
CA LEU A 71 -2.27 3.96 4.64
C LEU A 71 -2.24 5.29 5.42
N ARG A 72 -3.22 5.49 6.30
CA ARG A 72 -3.28 6.60 7.26
C ARG A 72 -2.43 6.37 8.52
N THR A 73 -2.21 5.12 8.95
CA THR A 73 -1.35 4.79 10.10
C THR A 73 0.13 4.76 9.73
N VAL A 74 0.47 4.50 8.47
CA VAL A 74 1.88 4.51 8.01
C VAL A 74 2.54 5.83 8.33
N ARG A 75 3.67 5.73 9.04
CA ARG A 75 4.49 6.89 9.39
C ARG A 75 5.45 7.17 8.22
N TRP A 76 5.00 8.00 7.29
CA TRP A 76 5.82 8.53 6.21
C TRP A 76 6.83 9.55 6.79
N MET A 77 7.93 9.07 7.38
CA MET A 77 9.07 9.93 7.76
C MET A 77 9.80 10.48 6.53
#